data_AF-A0A6B4JI14-F1
#
_entry.id   AF-A0A6B4JI14-F1
#
_cell.length_a   1.000
_cell.length_b   1.000
_cell.length_c   1.000
_cell.angle_alpha   90.00
_cell.angle_beta   90.00
_cell.angle_gamma   90.00
#
_symmetry.space_group_name_H-M   'P 1'
#
loop_
_entity.id
_entity.type
_entity.pdbx_description
1 polymer ?
#
loop_
_entity_poly.entity_id
_entity_poly.type
_entity_poly.pdbx_seq_one_letter_code
_entity_poly.pdbx_strand_id
1 'polypeptide(L)'
;MAELFYYTEGNSSVKNLVKTLATEITKSAGIYKWDLVYPSSLNDIGGATAGAKIDLITDDSSTTTVKTQFTVGGVKDKCIIKATTSYGKSFYLKIDRLESDLTQDEKATIVKFNNLHTYYYNNSPLHRKDAAVLEMMAGSSGGYNEYVSAMTKSNALNNIELSISDSLNDAGDDLDIAVGYSHRLAWYRKVQSGIKDFLPIQYWINITKDSINLVLRGDPSADVAPYSNYLTSYAYIGALKPVEDSATTDDIYNFGITTSSDVQPCYSQSYGERTATGITDFCMIANKIGLPYQPHYPAFYATNPFMDKCNVEGSRWNHKKHQFSDITLVHPVDMERGKMINVLAGDASSIYDMDKLAYKKDTAEEEYYKKFKITAPYHFLNNSANVNYCVAIRCYKATQ
;
A
#
# COMPACT_ATOMS: atom_id res chain seq x y z
N MET A 1 -30.77 -4.39 5.38
CA MET A 1 -30.46 -5.21 4.19
C MET A 1 -28.99 -5.55 4.22
N ALA A 2 -28.61 -6.79 3.89
CA ALA A 2 -27.20 -7.15 3.79
C ALA A 2 -26.53 -6.29 2.70
N GLU A 3 -25.41 -5.68 3.04
CA GLU A 3 -24.65 -4.85 2.12
C GLU A 3 -24.13 -5.71 0.95
N LEU A 4 -24.44 -5.29 -0.27
CA LEU A 4 -24.07 -6.01 -1.47
C LEU A 4 -22.61 -5.73 -1.84
N PHE A 5 -21.88 -6.78 -2.25
CA PHE A 5 -20.44 -6.69 -2.54
C PHE A 5 -20.02 -7.65 -3.65
N TYR A 6 -18.87 -7.37 -4.24
CA TYR A 6 -18.09 -8.29 -5.06
C TYR A 6 -16.90 -8.82 -4.26
N TYR A 7 -16.62 -10.12 -4.36
CA TYR A 7 -15.45 -10.73 -3.77
C TYR A 7 -14.78 -11.67 -4.76
N THR A 8 -13.46 -11.63 -4.83
CA THR A 8 -12.65 -12.58 -5.59
C THR A 8 -11.31 -12.82 -4.92
N GLU A 9 -10.71 -13.97 -5.23
CA GLU A 9 -9.38 -14.34 -4.79
C GLU A 9 -8.63 -15.02 -5.91
N GLY A 10 -7.32 -14.77 -6.01
CA GLY A 10 -6.53 -15.27 -7.12
C GLY A 10 -5.05 -15.05 -6.96
N ASN A 11 -4.32 -15.32 -8.05
CA ASN A 11 -2.89 -15.08 -8.17
C ASN A 11 -2.64 -14.14 -9.35
N SER A 12 -1.65 -13.26 -9.21
CA SER A 12 -1.11 -12.47 -10.32
C SER A 12 0.42 -12.49 -10.25
N SER A 13 1.11 -12.24 -11.35
CA SER A 13 2.54 -11.94 -11.29
C SER A 13 2.75 -10.51 -10.82
N VAL A 14 3.89 -10.23 -10.18
CA VAL A 14 4.30 -8.86 -9.82
C VAL A 14 4.16 -7.89 -11.00
N LYS A 15 4.57 -8.32 -12.20
CA LYS A 15 4.44 -7.54 -13.44
C LYS A 15 3.00 -7.13 -13.77
N ASN A 16 2.04 -8.00 -13.52
CA ASN A 16 0.65 -7.80 -13.93
C ASN A 16 -0.25 -7.33 -12.78
N LEU A 17 0.28 -7.18 -11.56
CA LEU A 17 -0.51 -6.90 -10.37
C LEU A 17 -1.42 -5.68 -10.54
N VAL A 18 -0.87 -4.53 -10.95
CA VAL A 18 -1.65 -3.29 -11.09
C VAL A 18 -2.77 -3.45 -12.13
N LYS A 19 -2.47 -4.11 -13.25
CA LYS A 19 -3.47 -4.42 -14.29
C LYS A 19 -4.55 -5.38 -13.77
N THR A 20 -4.18 -6.40 -13.01
CA THR A 20 -5.12 -7.34 -12.40
C THR A 20 -6.04 -6.60 -11.44
N LEU A 21 -5.49 -5.84 -10.48
CA LEU A 21 -6.29 -5.07 -9.52
C LEU A 21 -7.22 -4.08 -10.22
N ALA A 22 -6.71 -3.33 -11.20
CA ALA A 22 -7.54 -2.42 -11.98
C ALA A 22 -8.67 -3.15 -12.72
N THR A 23 -8.40 -4.33 -13.29
CA THR A 23 -9.43 -5.14 -13.95
C THR A 23 -10.50 -5.61 -12.97
N GLU A 24 -10.10 -6.10 -11.78
CA GLU A 24 -11.07 -6.54 -10.77
C GLU A 24 -11.95 -5.38 -10.30
N ILE A 25 -11.35 -4.21 -10.06
CA ILE A 25 -12.04 -3.02 -9.55
C ILE A 25 -12.95 -2.39 -10.61
N THR A 26 -12.49 -2.24 -11.86
CA THR A 26 -13.19 -1.42 -12.85
C THR A 26 -14.02 -2.21 -13.86
N LYS A 27 -13.84 -3.54 -13.92
CA LYS A 27 -14.54 -4.40 -14.87
C LYS A 27 -15.25 -5.57 -14.19
N SER A 28 -14.54 -6.38 -13.40
CA SER A 28 -15.10 -7.62 -12.84
C SER A 28 -16.16 -7.35 -11.76
N ALA A 29 -16.00 -6.27 -10.99
CA ALA A 29 -16.93 -5.91 -9.91
C ALA A 29 -18.35 -5.52 -10.37
N GLY A 30 -18.63 -5.48 -11.67
CA GLY A 30 -19.99 -5.31 -12.21
C GLY A 30 -20.63 -4.01 -11.74
N ILE A 31 -21.70 -4.10 -10.93
CA ILE A 31 -22.42 -2.92 -10.41
C ILE A 31 -21.70 -2.22 -9.25
N TYR A 32 -20.69 -2.86 -8.65
CA TYR A 32 -19.88 -2.29 -7.56
C TYR A 32 -18.58 -1.67 -8.07
N LYS A 33 -18.38 -1.68 -9.39
CA LYS A 33 -17.14 -1.21 -10.01
C LYS A 33 -16.89 0.26 -9.70
N TRP A 34 -15.62 0.62 -9.66
CA TRP A 34 -15.18 2.00 -9.74
C TRP A 34 -14.72 2.30 -11.16
N ASP A 35 -14.70 3.57 -11.56
CA ASP A 35 -14.45 3.93 -12.96
C ASP A 35 -12.96 4.18 -13.21
N LEU A 36 -12.39 3.56 -14.25
CA LEU A 36 -11.02 3.86 -14.68
C LEU A 36 -10.97 5.28 -15.25
N VAL A 37 -10.06 6.11 -14.71
CA VAL A 37 -9.83 7.49 -15.16
C VAL A 37 -8.53 7.59 -15.96
N TYR A 38 -7.48 6.95 -15.45
CA TYR A 38 -6.18 6.93 -16.09
C TYR A 38 -5.57 5.53 -15.95
N PRO A 39 -4.90 4.99 -16.99
CA PRO A 39 -4.88 5.49 -18.36
C PRO A 39 -6.24 5.32 -19.05
N SER A 40 -6.35 5.76 -20.30
CA SER A 40 -7.60 5.65 -21.09
C SER A 40 -8.12 4.22 -21.27
N SER A 41 -7.25 3.21 -21.13
CA SER A 41 -7.60 1.81 -21.29
C SER A 41 -6.82 0.91 -20.34
N LEU A 42 -7.47 -0.14 -19.83
CA LEU A 42 -6.81 -1.20 -19.05
C LEU A 42 -5.65 -1.86 -19.80
N ASN A 43 -5.62 -1.78 -21.14
CA ASN A 43 -4.53 -2.33 -21.95
C ASN A 43 -3.25 -1.50 -21.88
N ASP A 44 -3.34 -0.23 -21.48
CA ASP A 44 -2.20 0.66 -21.37
C ASP A 44 -1.44 0.48 -20.04
N ILE A 45 -2.04 -0.28 -19.10
CA ILE A 45 -1.41 -0.70 -17.83
C ILE A 45 -0.57 -1.95 -18.09
N GLY A 46 0.63 -2.02 -17.51
CA GLY A 46 1.52 -3.16 -17.71
C GLY A 46 2.28 -3.14 -19.04
N GLY A 47 2.09 -2.09 -19.85
CA GLY A 47 2.80 -1.90 -21.11
C GLY A 47 4.27 -1.59 -20.86
N ALA A 48 5.17 -2.19 -21.64
CA ALA A 48 6.58 -1.82 -21.62
C ALA A 48 6.72 -0.33 -21.98
N THR A 49 7.44 0.43 -21.18
CA THR A 49 7.86 1.77 -21.61
C THR A 49 8.88 1.63 -22.72
N ALA A 50 8.87 2.56 -23.69
CA ALA A 50 9.99 2.70 -24.61
C ALA A 50 11.26 2.89 -23.77
N GLY A 51 12.28 2.07 -24.00
CA GLY A 51 13.49 2.08 -23.17
C GLY A 51 14.05 3.49 -23.06
N ALA A 52 14.01 4.06 -21.86
CA ALA A 52 14.50 5.40 -21.62
C ALA A 52 16.02 5.35 -21.69
N LYS A 53 16.61 6.21 -22.52
CA LYS A 53 18.07 6.39 -22.52
C LYS A 53 18.40 7.29 -21.34
N ILE A 54 19.13 6.73 -20.39
CA ILE A 54 19.70 7.46 -19.27
C ILE A 54 21.17 7.68 -19.61
N ASP A 55 21.61 8.93 -19.62
CA ASP A 55 23.01 9.29 -19.61
C ASP A 55 23.40 9.68 -18.18
N LEU A 56 24.44 9.06 -17.64
CA LEU A 56 24.98 9.37 -16.32
C LEU A 56 25.76 10.68 -16.30
N ILE A 57 26.12 11.21 -17.49
CA ILE A 57 26.75 12.51 -17.65
C ILE A 57 25.65 13.53 -17.96
N THR A 58 25.58 14.55 -17.12
CA THR A 58 24.69 15.70 -17.24
C THR A 58 25.42 16.97 -17.65
N ASP A 59 26.75 17.01 -17.50
CA ASP A 59 27.59 18.06 -18.06
C ASP A 59 28.07 17.74 -19.49
N ASP A 60 28.55 18.75 -20.23
CA ASP A 60 29.04 18.54 -21.60
C ASP A 60 30.38 17.75 -21.66
N SER A 61 30.72 16.94 -20.65
CA SER A 61 31.87 16.03 -20.71
C SER A 61 31.53 14.73 -21.43
N SER A 62 32.58 13.97 -21.77
CA SER A 62 32.43 12.64 -22.34
C SER A 62 33.60 11.76 -21.92
N THR A 63 33.38 10.46 -21.90
CA THR A 63 34.40 9.45 -21.64
C THR A 63 34.13 8.21 -22.48
N THR A 64 35.19 7.53 -22.87
CA THR A 64 35.14 6.19 -23.49
C THR A 64 35.59 5.10 -22.54
N THR A 65 36.01 5.46 -21.32
CA THR A 65 36.59 4.56 -20.32
C THR A 65 35.53 3.79 -19.55
N VAL A 66 34.38 4.43 -19.30
CA VAL A 66 33.24 3.85 -18.59
C VAL A 66 31.97 4.00 -19.40
N LYS A 67 31.01 3.10 -19.21
CA LYS A 67 29.73 3.14 -19.91
C LYS A 67 28.81 4.17 -19.24
N THR A 68 28.48 5.26 -19.90
CA THR A 68 27.64 6.30 -19.30
C THR A 68 26.19 6.22 -19.76
N GLN A 69 25.93 5.58 -20.89
CA GLN A 69 24.60 5.47 -21.48
C GLN A 69 23.97 4.11 -21.24
N PHE A 70 22.78 4.12 -20.65
CA PHE A 70 22.01 2.93 -20.33
C PHE A 70 20.61 3.05 -20.92
N THR A 71 20.10 1.93 -21.44
CA THR A 71 18.70 1.82 -21.81
C THR A 71 17.98 1.11 -20.68
N VAL A 72 17.11 1.82 -19.98
CA VAL A 72 16.31 1.26 -18.89
C VAL A 72 14.90 1.02 -19.42
N GLY A 73 14.50 -0.25 -19.42
CA GLY A 73 13.10 -0.61 -19.63
C GLY A 73 12.34 -0.46 -18.33
N GLY A 74 11.10 -0.01 -18.40
CA GLY A 74 10.16 0.00 -17.28
C GLY A 74 8.80 -0.52 -17.73
N VAL A 75 7.86 -0.52 -16.80
CA VAL A 75 6.46 -0.85 -17.06
C VAL A 75 5.60 0.33 -16.63
N LYS A 76 4.65 0.73 -17.48
CA LYS A 76 3.63 1.72 -17.10
C LYS A 76 2.61 1.06 -16.16
N ASP A 77 2.94 1.00 -14.88
CA ASP A 77 2.12 0.40 -13.84
C ASP A 77 1.53 1.46 -12.92
N LYS A 78 0.76 2.36 -13.53
CA LYS A 78 -0.02 3.39 -12.84
C LYS A 78 -1.46 3.31 -13.31
N CYS A 79 -2.40 3.36 -12.37
CA CYS A 79 -3.80 3.66 -12.69
C CYS A 79 -4.42 4.60 -11.67
N ILE A 80 -5.40 5.36 -12.13
CA ILE A 80 -6.26 6.21 -11.31
C ILE A 80 -7.68 5.76 -11.53
N ILE A 81 -8.38 5.50 -10.44
CA ILE A 81 -9.73 4.95 -10.42
C ILE A 81 -10.60 5.89 -9.59
N LYS A 82 -11.81 6.18 -10.08
CA LYS A 82 -12.78 7.05 -9.44
C LYS A 82 -13.90 6.25 -8.79
N ALA A 83 -14.13 6.47 -7.51
CA ALA A 83 -15.33 6.05 -6.81
C ALA A 83 -16.35 7.20 -6.83
N THR A 84 -17.62 6.89 -7.08
CA THR A 84 -18.73 7.78 -6.67
C THR A 84 -19.50 7.05 -5.59
N THR A 85 -19.34 7.48 -4.35
CA THR A 85 -19.90 6.81 -3.17
C THR A 85 -21.43 6.88 -3.17
N SER A 86 -22.07 6.04 -2.37
CA SER A 86 -23.51 6.08 -2.08
C SER A 86 -23.93 7.40 -1.43
N TYR A 87 -22.99 8.16 -0.87
CA TYR A 87 -23.17 9.52 -0.35
C TYR A 87 -23.11 10.62 -1.44
N GLY A 88 -22.88 10.25 -2.70
CA GLY A 88 -22.89 11.19 -3.83
C GLY A 88 -21.62 12.01 -3.99
N LYS A 89 -20.53 11.66 -3.30
CA LYS A 89 -19.21 12.29 -3.47
C LYS A 89 -18.31 11.43 -4.34
N SER A 90 -17.38 12.10 -5.03
CA SER A 90 -16.38 11.46 -5.86
C SER A 90 -15.02 11.53 -5.21
N PHE A 91 -14.31 10.40 -5.24
CA PHE A 91 -12.93 10.29 -4.76
C PHE A 91 -12.11 9.48 -5.76
N TYR A 92 -10.81 9.65 -5.69
CA TYR A 92 -9.85 9.03 -6.59
C TYR A 92 -8.87 8.18 -5.78
N LEU A 93 -8.57 6.99 -6.30
CA LEU A 93 -7.52 6.11 -5.84
C LEU A 93 -6.48 6.01 -6.94
N LYS A 94 -5.23 6.36 -6.64
CA LYS A 94 -4.07 6.05 -7.48
C LYS A 94 -3.40 4.77 -6.97
N ILE A 95 -3.14 3.85 -7.89
CA ILE A 95 -2.31 2.66 -7.67
C ILE A 95 -1.09 2.81 -8.57
N ASP A 96 0.10 2.86 -7.98
CA ASP A 96 1.34 3.10 -8.72
C ASP A 96 2.44 2.12 -8.28
N ARG A 97 3.19 1.58 -9.24
CA ARG A 97 4.38 0.76 -8.96
C ARG A 97 5.62 1.55 -9.33
N LEU A 98 6.10 2.33 -8.36
CA LEU A 98 7.27 3.18 -8.50
C LEU A 98 8.56 2.38 -8.67
N GLU A 99 9.66 3.08 -8.94
CA GLU A 99 11.01 2.50 -8.96
C GLU A 99 11.37 1.90 -7.58
N SER A 100 12.23 0.88 -7.60
CA SER A 100 12.66 0.20 -6.38
C SER A 100 13.44 1.14 -5.46
N ASP A 101 13.28 0.97 -4.14
CA ASP A 101 14.05 1.72 -3.15
C ASP A 101 15.57 1.57 -3.38
N LEU A 102 16.29 2.65 -3.11
CA LEU A 102 17.75 2.62 -3.07
C LEU A 102 18.23 1.91 -1.80
N THR A 103 19.20 1.01 -1.98
CA THR A 103 19.94 0.39 -0.87
C THR A 103 20.79 1.43 -0.14
N GLN A 104 21.29 1.09 1.05
CA GLN A 104 22.20 1.98 1.78
C GLN A 104 23.47 2.27 0.97
N ASP A 105 24.01 1.27 0.28
CA ASP A 105 25.21 1.41 -0.56
C ASP A 105 24.93 2.33 -1.76
N GLU A 106 23.79 2.16 -2.43
CA GLU A 106 23.36 3.02 -3.54
C GLU A 106 23.18 4.49 -3.10
N LYS A 107 22.60 4.72 -1.93
CA LYS A 107 22.51 6.08 -1.36
C LYS A 107 23.89 6.66 -1.07
N ALA A 108 24.79 5.86 -0.50
CA ALA A 108 26.14 6.27 -0.19
C ALA A 108 26.95 6.61 -1.45
N THR A 109 26.76 5.87 -2.55
CA THR A 109 27.45 6.15 -3.81
C THR A 109 26.95 7.40 -4.52
N ILE A 110 25.66 7.75 -4.40
CA ILE A 110 25.15 9.06 -4.87
C ILE A 110 25.82 10.21 -4.12
N VAL A 111 25.87 10.13 -2.78
CA VAL A 111 26.55 11.16 -1.96
C VAL A 111 28.04 11.24 -2.34
N LYS A 112 28.68 10.10 -2.55
CA LYS A 112 30.07 10.03 -2.97
C LYS A 112 30.31 10.64 -4.35
N PHE A 113 29.45 10.35 -5.32
CA PHE A 113 29.48 10.96 -6.65
C PHE A 113 29.49 12.49 -6.50
N ASN A 114 28.52 13.05 -5.76
CA ASN A 114 28.45 14.49 -5.49
C ASN A 114 29.72 15.05 -4.82
N ASN A 115 30.26 14.35 -3.82
CA ASN A 115 31.46 14.79 -3.10
C ASN A 115 32.73 14.77 -3.97
N LEU A 116 32.85 13.83 -4.90
CA LEU A 116 34.03 13.71 -5.78
C LEU A 116 34.13 14.81 -6.84
N HIS A 117 33.04 15.57 -7.06
CA HIS A 117 33.05 16.73 -7.94
C HIS A 117 33.94 17.86 -7.41
N THR A 118 34.17 17.95 -6.11
CA THR A 118 34.99 19.02 -5.53
C THR A 118 36.28 18.45 -4.95
N TYR A 119 37.41 19.07 -5.26
CA TYR A 119 38.70 18.77 -4.64
C TYR A 119 39.52 20.02 -4.41
N TYR A 120 40.53 19.91 -3.55
CA TYR A 120 41.40 21.04 -3.22
C TYR A 120 42.79 20.85 -3.84
N TYR A 121 43.27 21.89 -4.51
CA TYR A 121 44.65 22.01 -4.94
C TYR A 121 45.18 23.37 -4.50
N ASN A 122 46.32 23.40 -3.82
CA ASN A 122 46.87 24.63 -3.22
C ASN A 122 45.83 25.48 -2.47
N ASN A 123 45.03 24.83 -1.63
CA ASN A 123 43.98 25.45 -0.81
C ASN A 123 42.85 26.14 -1.61
N SER A 124 42.72 25.85 -2.91
CA SER A 124 41.64 26.35 -3.77
C SER A 124 40.70 25.21 -4.17
N PRO A 125 39.37 25.38 -4.08
CA PRO A 125 38.42 24.38 -4.55
C PRO A 125 38.42 24.36 -6.09
N LEU A 126 38.59 23.17 -6.65
CA LEU A 126 38.49 22.87 -8.06
C LEU A 126 37.36 21.88 -8.29
N HIS A 127 36.74 21.96 -9.47
CA HIS A 127 35.62 21.12 -9.85
C HIS A 127 36.03 20.10 -10.93
N ARG A 128 35.64 18.84 -10.73
CA ARG A 128 35.66 17.80 -11.75
C ARG A 128 34.33 17.78 -12.48
N LYS A 129 34.38 17.34 -13.73
CA LYS A 129 33.21 17.02 -14.54
C LYS A 129 32.74 15.58 -14.28
N ASP A 130 31.49 15.29 -14.62
CA ASP A 130 30.82 14.00 -14.40
C ASP A 130 31.66 12.84 -14.94
N ALA A 131 32.17 12.94 -16.18
CA ALA A 131 33.02 11.90 -16.79
C ALA A 131 34.23 11.52 -15.92
N ALA A 132 34.94 12.52 -15.39
CA ALA A 132 36.12 12.28 -14.56
C ALA A 132 35.76 11.66 -13.21
N VAL A 133 34.62 12.03 -12.64
CA VAL A 133 34.11 11.45 -11.39
C VAL A 133 33.70 9.99 -11.60
N LEU A 134 33.00 9.68 -12.69
CA LEU A 134 32.60 8.31 -13.01
C LEU A 134 33.80 7.40 -13.26
N GLU A 135 34.84 7.88 -13.96
CA GLU A 135 36.10 7.14 -14.12
C GLU A 135 36.80 6.88 -12.78
N MET A 136 36.84 7.87 -11.89
CA MET A 136 37.40 7.70 -10.54
C MET A 136 36.61 6.69 -9.71
N MET A 137 35.28 6.70 -9.79
CA MET A 137 34.41 5.73 -9.12
C MET A 137 34.53 4.32 -9.70
N ALA A 138 34.82 4.18 -10.99
CA ALA A 138 35.08 2.87 -11.60
C ALA A 138 36.47 2.33 -11.26
N GLY A 139 37.44 3.23 -11.03
CA GLY A 139 38.80 2.90 -10.63
C GLY A 139 39.01 2.99 -9.11
N SER A 140 39.86 3.93 -8.71
CA SER A 140 40.47 3.99 -7.37
C SER A 140 39.49 4.26 -6.24
N SER A 141 38.36 4.92 -6.51
CA SER A 141 37.39 5.24 -5.48
C SER A 141 36.38 4.11 -5.27
N GLY A 142 36.04 3.31 -6.30
CA GLY A 142 34.99 2.29 -6.21
C GLY A 142 33.57 2.88 -6.06
N GLY A 143 32.54 2.07 -6.29
CA GLY A 143 31.13 2.46 -6.16
C GLY A 143 30.42 2.79 -7.48
N TYR A 144 31.10 2.63 -8.62
CA TYR A 144 30.50 2.88 -9.93
C TYR A 144 29.31 1.96 -10.23
N ASN A 145 29.41 0.66 -9.92
CA ASN A 145 28.32 -0.28 -10.22
C ASN A 145 27.06 0.02 -9.38
N GLU A 146 27.25 0.38 -8.12
CA GLU A 146 26.17 0.77 -7.22
C GLU A 146 25.57 2.12 -7.65
N TYR A 147 26.39 3.07 -8.11
CA TYR A 147 25.89 4.33 -8.68
C TYR A 147 25.07 4.09 -9.95
N VAL A 148 25.58 3.29 -10.89
CA VAL A 148 24.84 2.87 -12.09
C VAL A 148 23.51 2.23 -11.68
N SER A 149 23.55 1.26 -10.75
CA SER A 149 22.35 0.58 -10.23
C SER A 149 21.32 1.55 -9.65
N ALA A 150 21.77 2.56 -8.89
CA ALA A 150 20.92 3.58 -8.31
C ALA A 150 20.24 4.45 -9.38
N MET A 151 20.97 4.82 -10.44
CA MET A 151 20.49 5.68 -11.51
C MET A 151 19.65 4.93 -12.56
N THR A 152 19.71 3.60 -12.59
CA THR A 152 19.02 2.76 -13.58
C THR A 152 18.00 1.80 -12.94
N LYS A 153 17.38 2.19 -11.83
CA LYS A 153 16.42 1.33 -11.12
C LYS A 153 15.21 1.00 -11.99
N SER A 154 14.78 -0.25 -11.89
CA SER A 154 13.49 -0.69 -12.43
C SER A 154 12.38 -0.55 -11.38
N ASN A 155 11.13 -0.71 -11.83
CA ASN A 155 9.95 -0.79 -10.96
C ASN A 155 10.15 -1.77 -9.79
N ALA A 156 9.55 -1.45 -8.65
CA ALA A 156 9.58 -2.24 -7.43
C ALA A 156 9.02 -3.65 -7.65
N LEU A 157 9.63 -4.63 -6.96
CA LEU A 157 9.23 -6.04 -7.02
C LEU A 157 8.54 -6.54 -5.74
N ASN A 158 8.52 -5.72 -4.69
CA ASN A 158 8.01 -6.07 -3.38
C ASN A 158 6.87 -5.18 -2.87
N ASN A 159 6.53 -4.11 -3.57
CA ASN A 159 5.52 -3.15 -3.13
C ASN A 159 4.85 -2.40 -4.29
N ILE A 160 3.70 -1.80 -3.98
CA ILE A 160 3.05 -0.73 -4.72
C ILE A 160 2.75 0.42 -3.78
N GLU A 161 2.52 1.60 -4.33
CA GLU A 161 2.12 2.81 -3.62
C GLU A 161 0.65 3.13 -3.93
N LEU A 162 -0.10 3.45 -2.90
CA LEU A 162 -1.50 3.85 -2.98
C LEU A 162 -1.66 5.29 -2.51
N SER A 163 -2.43 6.11 -3.22
CA SER A 163 -2.75 7.48 -2.81
C SER A 163 -4.22 7.77 -3.04
N ILE A 164 -4.81 8.64 -2.22
CA ILE A 164 -6.21 9.08 -2.38
C ILE A 164 -6.32 10.60 -2.47
N SER A 165 -7.33 11.07 -3.21
CA SER A 165 -7.68 12.49 -3.30
C SER A 165 -9.16 12.67 -3.63
N ASP A 166 -9.70 13.85 -3.37
CA ASP A 166 -11.00 14.29 -3.87
C ASP A 166 -10.90 15.01 -5.24
N SER A 167 -9.69 15.27 -5.73
CA SER A 167 -9.42 15.92 -7.02
C SER A 167 -8.22 15.33 -7.78
N LEU A 168 -8.21 15.59 -9.09
CA LEU A 168 -7.08 15.32 -9.99
C LEU A 168 -6.28 16.60 -10.22
N ASN A 169 -5.04 16.44 -10.66
CA ASN A 169 -4.24 17.55 -11.19
C ASN A 169 -4.86 18.13 -12.48
N ASP A 170 -4.38 19.28 -12.93
CA ASP A 170 -4.87 19.95 -14.14
C ASP A 170 -4.79 19.10 -15.41
N ALA A 171 -3.80 18.20 -15.49
CA ALA A 171 -3.59 17.30 -16.62
C ALA A 171 -4.51 16.06 -16.60
N GLY A 172 -5.16 15.77 -15.46
CA GLY A 172 -6.00 14.59 -15.27
C GLY A 172 -5.23 13.26 -15.24
N ASP A 173 -3.90 13.29 -15.09
CA ASP A 173 -3.01 12.12 -15.14
C ASP A 173 -2.32 11.82 -13.79
N ASP A 174 -2.60 12.62 -12.77
CA ASP A 174 -2.20 12.42 -11.38
C ASP A 174 -3.25 12.99 -10.41
N LEU A 175 -3.08 12.71 -9.12
CA LEU A 175 -3.88 13.30 -8.05
C LEU A 175 -3.34 14.69 -7.69
N ASP A 176 -4.23 15.60 -7.28
CA ASP A 176 -3.85 16.90 -6.74
C ASP A 176 -3.49 16.77 -5.25
N ILE A 177 -2.28 16.23 -5.00
CA ILE A 177 -1.73 16.02 -3.66
C ILE A 177 -0.26 16.43 -3.60
N ALA A 178 0.26 16.57 -2.39
CA ALA A 178 1.67 16.85 -2.16
C ALA A 178 2.56 15.77 -2.79
N VAL A 179 3.62 16.20 -3.46
CA VAL A 179 4.56 15.31 -4.15
C VAL A 179 5.14 14.29 -3.15
N GLY A 180 5.10 13.02 -3.53
CA GLY A 180 5.61 11.91 -2.72
C GLY A 180 4.71 11.51 -1.55
N TYR A 181 3.49 12.06 -1.43
CA TYR A 181 2.53 11.63 -0.42
C TYR A 181 1.78 10.37 -0.90
N SER A 182 2.27 9.21 -0.46
CA SER A 182 1.70 7.90 -0.80
C SER A 182 1.79 6.92 0.36
N HIS A 183 1.03 5.83 0.23
CA HIS A 183 0.84 4.81 1.24
C HIS A 183 1.28 3.45 0.66
N ARG A 184 2.41 2.97 1.15
CA ARG A 184 3.03 1.74 0.68
C ARG A 184 2.21 0.51 1.04
N LEU A 185 2.08 -0.41 0.09
CA LEU A 185 1.52 -1.74 0.29
C LEU A 185 2.53 -2.79 -0.18
N ALA A 186 3.19 -3.45 0.77
CA ALA A 186 4.30 -4.38 0.49
C ALA A 186 3.92 -5.85 0.65
N TRP A 187 4.54 -6.76 -0.08
CA TRP A 187 4.35 -8.22 0.03
C TRP A 187 5.65 -9.00 0.23
N TYR A 188 6.81 -8.34 0.18
CA TYR A 188 8.10 -8.87 0.63
C TYR A 188 8.92 -7.81 1.39
N ARG A 189 9.72 -8.24 2.37
CA ARG A 189 10.67 -7.35 3.07
C ARG A 189 11.90 -7.01 2.25
N LYS A 190 12.41 -8.00 1.50
CA LYS A 190 13.65 -7.92 0.73
C LYS A 190 13.47 -8.68 -0.58
N VAL A 191 13.97 -8.11 -1.65
CA VAL A 191 14.03 -8.78 -2.95
C VAL A 191 15.39 -9.46 -3.05
N GLN A 192 15.43 -10.80 -3.06
CA GLN A 192 16.67 -11.56 -3.21
C GLN A 192 17.21 -11.46 -4.65
N SER A 193 18.53 -11.55 -4.81
CA SER A 193 19.19 -11.60 -6.12
C SER A 193 18.72 -12.84 -6.90
N GLY A 194 17.96 -12.62 -7.99
CA GLY A 194 17.39 -13.69 -8.82
C GLY A 194 15.86 -13.67 -8.87
N ILE A 195 15.20 -12.98 -7.93
CA ILE A 195 13.77 -12.71 -8.00
C ILE A 195 13.51 -11.68 -9.10
N LYS A 196 12.55 -11.98 -9.97
CA LYS A 196 12.09 -11.09 -11.04
C LYS A 196 10.59 -10.87 -10.95
N ASP A 197 10.07 -10.11 -11.89
CA ASP A 197 8.66 -9.70 -12.00
C ASP A 197 7.66 -10.82 -12.32
N PHE A 198 8.12 -12.06 -12.58
CA PHE A 198 7.27 -13.23 -12.76
C PHE A 198 6.74 -13.82 -11.45
N LEU A 199 7.30 -13.42 -10.30
CA LEU A 199 6.96 -14.03 -9.01
C LEU A 199 5.47 -13.85 -8.70
N PRO A 200 4.76 -14.90 -8.24
CA PRO A 200 3.34 -14.79 -7.99
C PRO A 200 3.06 -14.05 -6.67
N ILE A 201 1.97 -13.32 -6.69
CA ILE A 201 1.36 -12.63 -5.55
C ILE A 201 -0.08 -13.13 -5.46
N GLN A 202 -0.47 -13.53 -4.26
CA GLN A 202 -1.85 -13.87 -3.97
C GLN A 202 -2.60 -12.60 -3.56
N TYR A 203 -3.83 -12.48 -4.04
CA TYR A 203 -4.71 -11.38 -3.66
C TYR A 203 -6.08 -11.90 -3.25
N TRP A 204 -6.67 -11.19 -2.29
CA TRP A 204 -8.07 -11.29 -1.90
C TRP A 204 -8.64 -9.90 -1.88
N ILE A 205 -9.74 -9.69 -2.60
CA ILE A 205 -10.33 -8.36 -2.73
C ILE A 205 -11.84 -8.43 -2.52
N ASN A 206 -12.36 -7.55 -1.65
CA ASN A 206 -13.78 -7.29 -1.47
C ASN A 206 -14.05 -5.85 -1.92
N ILE A 207 -15.05 -5.65 -2.77
CA ILE A 207 -15.38 -4.37 -3.38
C ILE A 207 -16.86 -4.07 -3.18
N THR A 208 -17.17 -2.87 -2.70
CA THR A 208 -18.49 -2.25 -2.72
C THR A 208 -18.43 -0.95 -3.52
N LYS A 209 -19.57 -0.30 -3.72
CA LYS A 209 -19.61 1.05 -4.27
C LYS A 209 -18.82 2.06 -3.42
N ASP A 210 -18.67 1.77 -2.13
CA ASP A 210 -18.12 2.69 -1.13
C ASP A 210 -16.72 2.32 -0.67
N SER A 211 -16.31 1.06 -0.79
CA SER A 211 -15.04 0.61 -0.21
C SER A 211 -14.40 -0.56 -0.94
N ILE A 212 -13.10 -0.69 -0.78
CA ILE A 212 -12.25 -1.79 -1.20
C ILE A 212 -11.50 -2.28 0.03
N ASN A 213 -11.60 -3.58 0.29
CA ASN A 213 -10.70 -4.29 1.20
C ASN A 213 -9.79 -5.19 0.36
N LEU A 214 -8.49 -5.00 0.47
CA LEU A 214 -7.48 -5.74 -0.28
C LEU A 214 -6.51 -6.40 0.68
N VAL A 215 -6.26 -7.70 0.48
CA VAL A 215 -5.13 -8.40 1.11
C VAL A 215 -4.21 -8.87 -0.01
N LEU A 216 -2.93 -8.54 0.12
CA LEU A 216 -1.86 -9.06 -0.74
C LEU A 216 -0.94 -9.96 0.07
N ARG A 217 -0.52 -11.08 -0.51
CA ARG A 217 0.45 -11.97 0.09
C ARG A 217 1.51 -12.40 -0.92
N GLY A 218 2.78 -12.24 -0.54
CA GLY A 218 3.89 -12.78 -1.31
C GLY A 218 3.86 -14.30 -1.31
N ASP A 219 4.25 -14.92 -2.42
CA ASP A 219 4.47 -16.37 -2.48
C ASP A 219 5.54 -16.81 -1.46
N PRO A 220 5.20 -17.71 -0.51
CA PRO A 220 6.15 -18.25 0.46
C PRO A 220 7.22 -19.14 -0.17
N SER A 221 7.02 -19.65 -1.40
CA SER A 221 7.97 -20.57 -2.05
C SER A 221 9.30 -19.91 -2.39
N ALA A 222 9.31 -18.60 -2.60
CA ALA A 222 10.51 -17.82 -2.85
C ALA A 222 11.23 -17.36 -1.58
N ASP A 223 10.69 -17.69 -0.40
CA ASP A 223 11.30 -17.35 0.87
C ASP A 223 12.28 -18.44 1.33
N VAL A 224 13.35 -18.02 2.00
CA VAL A 224 14.40 -18.89 2.52
C VAL A 224 14.36 -18.83 4.04
N ALA A 225 14.60 -19.97 4.71
CA ALA A 225 14.63 -20.06 6.16
C ALA A 225 15.43 -18.87 6.76
N PRO A 226 14.85 -18.09 7.70
CA PRO A 226 13.74 -18.42 8.61
C PRO A 226 12.31 -18.09 8.11
N TYR A 227 12.07 -17.93 6.80
CA TYR A 227 10.75 -17.67 6.22
C TYR A 227 10.06 -16.41 6.78
N SER A 228 10.81 -15.32 6.83
CA SER A 228 10.36 -14.03 7.38
C SER A 228 10.23 -12.94 6.31
N ASN A 229 10.49 -13.28 5.05
CA ASN A 229 10.54 -12.34 3.95
C ASN A 229 9.16 -12.11 3.33
N TYR A 230 8.36 -13.16 3.12
CA TYR A 230 7.01 -12.99 2.57
C TYR A 230 6.10 -12.31 3.59
N LEU A 231 5.30 -11.36 3.12
CA LEU A 231 4.39 -10.58 3.95
C LEU A 231 2.95 -10.82 3.50
N THR A 232 2.05 -10.88 4.47
CA THR A 232 0.62 -10.70 4.31
C THR A 232 0.30 -9.26 4.73
N SER A 233 -0.21 -8.49 3.79
CA SER A 233 -0.48 -7.06 3.93
C SER A 233 -1.91 -6.74 3.59
N TYR A 234 -2.46 -5.76 4.28
CA TYR A 234 -3.83 -5.33 4.12
C TYR A 234 -3.90 -3.85 3.72
N ALA A 235 -4.87 -3.54 2.87
CA ALA A 235 -5.29 -2.19 2.58
C ALA A 235 -6.82 -2.07 2.64
N TYR A 236 -7.27 -0.95 3.20
CA TYR A 236 -8.65 -0.48 3.08
C TYR A 236 -8.63 0.84 2.33
N ILE A 237 -9.54 1.01 1.37
CA ILE A 237 -9.76 2.29 0.69
C ILE A 237 -11.27 2.49 0.59
N GLY A 238 -11.83 3.56 1.15
CA GLY A 238 -13.26 3.75 1.04
C GLY A 238 -13.87 4.76 1.98
N ALA A 239 -15.16 4.97 1.77
CA ALA A 239 -16.03 5.70 2.68
C ALA A 239 -16.43 4.86 3.89
N LEU A 240 -16.58 5.51 5.03
CA LEU A 240 -17.02 4.86 6.26
C LEU A 240 -18.54 4.71 6.31
N LYS A 241 -19.00 3.69 7.02
CA LYS A 241 -20.39 3.57 7.45
C LYS A 241 -20.64 4.48 8.67
N PRO A 242 -21.79 5.17 8.77
CA PRO A 242 -22.13 5.95 9.95
C PRO A 242 -22.16 5.09 11.23
N VAL A 243 -21.84 5.70 12.37
CA VAL A 243 -21.82 5.00 13.67
C VAL A 243 -23.23 4.57 14.08
N GLU A 244 -24.23 5.41 13.79
CA GLU A 244 -25.65 5.18 14.04
C GLU A 244 -26.49 5.63 12.84
N ASP A 245 -27.64 4.98 12.63
CA ASP A 245 -28.57 5.29 11.53
C ASP A 245 -29.18 6.71 11.61
N SER A 246 -29.04 7.39 12.75
CA SER A 246 -29.61 8.73 13.01
C SER A 246 -28.57 9.86 13.15
N ALA A 247 -27.27 9.53 13.11
CA ALA A 247 -26.22 10.53 13.22
C ALA A 247 -26.16 11.39 11.95
N THR A 248 -25.85 12.68 12.08
CA THR A 248 -25.51 13.52 10.92
C THR A 248 -24.37 12.87 10.15
N THR A 249 -24.66 12.45 8.94
CA THR A 249 -23.71 11.75 8.09
C THR A 249 -22.63 12.73 7.65
N ASP A 250 -21.37 12.41 7.95
CA ASP A 250 -20.24 13.12 7.37
C ASP A 250 -20.08 12.64 5.94
N ASP A 251 -20.88 13.18 5.04
CA ASP A 251 -20.91 12.74 3.65
C ASP A 251 -19.81 13.39 2.81
N ILE A 252 -19.05 14.33 3.38
CA ILE A 252 -18.10 15.17 2.64
C ILE A 252 -16.70 14.59 2.74
N TYR A 253 -16.28 14.17 3.94
CA TYR A 253 -14.89 13.81 4.20
C TYR A 253 -14.72 12.36 4.71
N ASN A 254 -15.76 11.52 4.63
CA ASN A 254 -15.74 10.16 5.14
C ASN A 254 -14.89 9.15 4.35
N PHE A 255 -14.17 9.57 3.32
CA PHE A 255 -13.32 8.68 2.52
C PHE A 255 -11.90 8.65 3.06
N GLY A 256 -11.29 7.47 3.11
CA GLY A 256 -9.93 7.32 3.60
C GLY A 256 -9.25 6.03 3.18
N ILE A 257 -8.01 5.87 3.65
CA ILE A 257 -7.11 4.78 3.31
C ILE A 257 -6.30 4.32 4.53
N THR A 258 -6.06 3.02 4.59
CA THR A 258 -4.96 2.46 5.36
C THR A 258 -4.29 1.33 4.60
N THR A 259 -2.99 1.14 4.76
CA THR A 259 -2.18 0.12 4.08
C THR A 259 -1.23 -0.57 5.05
N SER A 260 -0.42 -1.52 4.55
CA SER A 260 0.60 -2.20 5.35
C SER A 260 1.95 -2.21 4.65
N SER A 261 3.01 -1.87 5.38
CA SER A 261 4.35 -1.62 4.85
C SER A 261 5.41 -2.52 5.49
N ASP A 262 6.43 -2.87 4.70
CA ASP A 262 7.67 -3.51 5.11
C ASP A 262 8.65 -2.54 5.78
N VAL A 263 8.59 -1.26 5.40
CA VAL A 263 9.44 -0.17 5.90
C VAL A 263 8.63 0.79 6.78
N GLN A 264 9.33 1.46 7.70
CA GLN A 264 8.69 2.45 8.57
C GLN A 264 8.09 3.58 7.73
N PRO A 265 6.86 4.03 8.01
CA PRO A 265 6.27 5.16 7.29
C PRO A 265 7.12 6.42 7.47
N CYS A 266 7.15 7.25 6.41
CA CYS A 266 7.70 8.58 6.48
C CYS A 266 6.68 9.53 7.12
N TYR A 267 7.07 10.24 8.17
CA TYR A 267 6.24 11.27 8.78
C TYR A 267 6.43 12.57 8.01
N SER A 268 5.51 12.85 7.08
CA SER A 268 5.48 14.13 6.37
C SER A 268 4.76 15.20 7.20
N GLN A 269 5.06 16.46 6.91
CA GLN A 269 4.31 17.62 7.40
C GLN A 269 3.57 18.35 6.27
N SER A 270 3.40 17.71 5.11
CA SER A 270 2.77 18.30 3.91
C SER A 270 1.41 18.94 4.17
N TYR A 271 0.66 18.44 5.15
CA TYR A 271 -0.69 18.90 5.49
C TYR A 271 -0.80 19.32 6.96
N GLY A 272 0.33 19.72 7.56
CA GLY A 272 0.45 20.14 8.95
C GLY A 272 1.13 19.11 9.86
N GLU A 273 1.30 19.47 11.13
CA GLU A 273 2.07 18.69 12.12
C GLU A 273 1.53 17.28 12.36
N ARG A 274 0.24 17.07 12.11
CA ARG A 274 -0.47 15.80 12.28
C ARG A 274 -0.89 15.20 10.95
N THR A 275 -0.04 15.29 9.92
CA THR A 275 -0.32 14.58 8.67
C THR A 275 -0.27 13.08 8.91
N ALA A 276 -1.31 12.37 8.48
CA ALA A 276 -1.44 10.93 8.60
C ALA A 276 -0.39 10.19 7.75
N THR A 277 -0.02 8.99 8.17
CA THR A 277 0.86 8.12 7.37
C THR A 277 0.07 7.23 6.42
N GLY A 278 -1.20 6.92 6.75
CA GLY A 278 -2.01 5.91 6.06
C GLY A 278 -1.45 4.49 6.16
N ILE A 279 -0.43 4.25 7.01
CA ILE A 279 0.18 2.94 7.22
C ILE A 279 -0.04 2.49 8.66
N THR A 280 0.42 3.28 9.63
CA THR A 280 0.23 3.00 11.07
C THR A 280 -1.04 3.63 11.64
N ASP A 281 -1.80 4.30 10.79
CA ASP A 281 -3.05 4.99 11.08
C ASP A 281 -3.99 4.86 9.86
N PHE A 282 -5.21 5.34 10.03
CA PHE A 282 -6.17 5.49 8.95
C PHE A 282 -6.18 6.95 8.50
N CYS A 283 -5.75 7.20 7.27
CA CYS A 283 -5.69 8.53 6.68
C CYS A 283 -7.05 8.85 6.04
N MET A 284 -7.73 9.91 6.48
CA MET A 284 -8.98 10.39 5.88
C MET A 284 -8.73 11.64 5.05
N ILE A 285 -9.50 11.85 3.98
CA ILE A 285 -9.41 13.04 3.10
C ILE A 285 -9.40 14.32 3.93
N ALA A 286 -10.31 14.44 4.89
CA ALA A 286 -10.24 15.46 5.92
C ALA A 286 -10.92 15.04 7.23
N ASN A 287 -10.63 15.78 8.29
CA ASN A 287 -11.37 15.68 9.53
C ASN A 287 -12.71 16.45 9.46
N LYS A 288 -13.51 16.43 10.53
CA LYS A 288 -14.85 17.06 10.54
C LYS A 288 -14.82 18.58 10.31
N ILE A 289 -13.71 19.23 10.65
CA ILE A 289 -13.51 20.67 10.45
C ILE A 289 -12.83 21.00 9.11
N GLY A 290 -12.54 19.98 8.28
CA GLY A 290 -11.93 20.16 6.95
C GLY A 290 -10.41 20.23 6.94
N LEU A 291 -9.71 19.89 8.04
CA LEU A 291 -8.25 19.74 7.99
C LEU A 291 -7.89 18.46 7.22
N PRO A 292 -7.08 18.56 6.16
CA PRO A 292 -6.85 17.44 5.26
C PRO A 292 -5.91 16.39 5.86
N TYR A 293 -6.09 15.13 5.44
CA TYR A 293 -5.16 14.02 5.68
C TYR A 293 -4.75 13.81 7.14
N GLN A 294 -5.71 13.86 8.07
CA GLN A 294 -5.46 13.67 9.51
C GLN A 294 -5.57 12.19 9.94
N PRO A 295 -4.79 11.74 10.93
CA PRO A 295 -4.75 10.35 11.36
C PRO A 295 -5.97 9.99 12.22
N HIS A 296 -6.57 8.85 11.90
CA HIS A 296 -7.63 8.22 12.68
C HIS A 296 -7.17 6.84 13.14
N TYR A 297 -7.67 6.40 14.30
CA TYR A 297 -7.20 5.18 14.95
C TYR A 297 -8.33 4.15 15.06
N PRO A 298 -8.01 2.85 14.89
CA PRO A 298 -9.00 1.79 15.03
C PRO A 298 -9.39 1.56 16.49
N ALA A 299 -10.69 1.58 16.74
CA ALA A 299 -11.33 1.16 17.97
C ALA A 299 -12.24 -0.04 17.69
N PHE A 300 -12.05 -1.10 18.46
CA PHE A 300 -12.84 -2.32 18.38
C PHE A 300 -12.81 -3.02 19.74
N TYR A 301 -13.74 -3.95 19.95
CA TYR A 301 -13.72 -4.77 21.15
C TYR A 301 -12.49 -5.69 21.12
N ALA A 302 -11.62 -5.51 22.12
CA ALA A 302 -10.39 -6.29 22.25
C ALA A 302 -10.23 -6.83 23.67
N THR A 303 -9.67 -8.03 23.78
CA THR A 303 -9.15 -8.53 25.05
C THR A 303 -7.72 -8.05 25.26
N ASN A 304 -7.20 -8.17 26.48
CA ASN A 304 -5.82 -7.79 26.76
C ASN A 304 -4.84 -8.66 25.95
N PRO A 305 -3.82 -8.07 25.27
CA PRO A 305 -2.85 -8.81 24.44
C PRO A 305 -2.05 -9.88 25.18
N PHE A 306 -1.87 -9.75 26.50
CA PHE A 306 -1.09 -10.66 27.34
C PHE A 306 -1.96 -11.58 28.20
N MET A 307 -3.27 -11.56 28.01
CA MET A 307 -4.18 -12.49 28.68
C MET A 307 -3.94 -13.90 28.16
N ASP A 308 -3.80 -14.88 29.06
CA ASP A 308 -3.75 -16.28 28.67
C ASP A 308 -5.12 -16.73 28.14
N LYS A 309 -5.13 -17.27 26.92
CA LYS A 309 -6.34 -17.67 26.21
C LYS A 309 -6.51 -19.17 26.33
N CYS A 310 -6.94 -19.62 27.50
CA CYS A 310 -7.12 -21.04 27.78
C CYS A 310 -8.38 -21.65 27.12
N ASN A 311 -9.28 -20.82 26.59
CA ASN A 311 -10.56 -21.28 26.05
C ASN A 311 -10.79 -20.74 24.63
N VAL A 312 -10.42 -21.54 23.64
CA VAL A 312 -10.60 -21.26 22.21
C VAL A 312 -12.01 -21.59 21.70
N GLU A 313 -12.84 -22.26 22.51
CA GLU A 313 -14.19 -22.71 22.13
C GLU A 313 -15.29 -21.65 22.34
N GLY A 314 -14.92 -20.42 22.70
CA GLY A 314 -15.86 -19.32 22.95
C GLY A 314 -16.23 -19.17 24.43
N SER A 315 -17.08 -18.20 24.73
CA SER A 315 -17.44 -17.89 26.12
C SER A 315 -18.25 -19.02 26.76
N ARG A 316 -17.83 -19.49 27.94
CA ARG A 316 -18.55 -20.53 28.72
C ARG A 316 -19.89 -20.06 29.27
N TRP A 317 -20.09 -18.74 29.35
CA TRP A 317 -21.29 -18.16 29.96
C TRP A 317 -22.45 -18.04 28.97
N ASN A 318 -22.16 -17.66 27.72
CA ASN A 318 -23.17 -17.42 26.70
C ASN A 318 -23.04 -18.38 25.50
N HIS A 319 -22.08 -19.30 25.54
CA HIS A 319 -21.77 -20.27 24.48
C HIS A 319 -21.53 -19.66 23.10
N LYS A 320 -21.28 -18.34 23.02
CA LYS A 320 -21.00 -17.66 21.76
C LYS A 320 -19.53 -17.85 21.40
N LYS A 321 -19.32 -18.37 20.20
CA LYS A 321 -18.00 -18.53 19.58
C LYS A 321 -17.56 -17.23 18.88
N HIS A 322 -16.31 -16.86 19.13
CA HIS A 322 -15.51 -15.86 18.42
C HIS A 322 -15.81 -14.36 18.68
N GLN A 323 -14.77 -13.62 19.05
CA GLN A 323 -14.75 -12.18 19.31
C GLN A 323 -14.16 -11.46 18.08
N PHE A 324 -14.92 -11.44 16.98
CA PHE A 324 -14.68 -10.51 15.88
C PHE A 324 -15.64 -9.33 16.04
N SER A 325 -15.17 -8.12 15.75
CA SER A 325 -15.95 -6.90 15.94
C SER A 325 -15.69 -5.92 14.81
N ASP A 326 -16.69 -5.09 14.53
CA ASP A 326 -16.58 -3.97 13.61
C ASP A 326 -15.44 -3.05 14.05
N ILE A 327 -14.74 -2.48 13.08
CA ILE A 327 -13.67 -1.51 13.34
C ILE A 327 -14.27 -0.11 13.22
N THR A 328 -14.38 0.58 14.35
CA THR A 328 -14.78 1.99 14.41
C THR A 328 -13.53 2.85 14.33
N LEU A 329 -13.55 3.92 13.55
CA LEU A 329 -12.43 4.86 13.46
C LEU A 329 -12.67 6.05 14.36
N VAL A 330 -11.63 6.41 15.12
CA VAL A 330 -11.68 7.46 16.13
C VAL A 330 -10.61 8.50 15.84
N HIS A 331 -11.01 9.77 15.76
CA HIS A 331 -10.11 10.91 15.73
C HIS A 331 -9.89 11.43 17.17
N PRO A 332 -8.69 11.88 17.56
CA PRO A 332 -8.45 12.42 18.90
C PRO A 332 -9.31 13.62 19.29
N VAL A 333 -9.83 14.37 18.30
CA VAL A 333 -10.68 15.54 18.53
C VAL A 333 -12.14 15.28 18.15
N ASP A 334 -12.37 14.56 17.05
CA ASP A 334 -13.73 14.37 16.51
C ASP A 334 -14.42 13.15 17.11
N MET A 335 -13.66 12.34 17.86
CA MET A 335 -14.08 11.05 18.38
C MET A 335 -14.50 10.11 17.24
N GLU A 336 -15.57 9.34 17.42
CA GLU A 336 -16.01 8.32 16.47
C GLU A 336 -16.48 8.95 15.15
N ARG A 337 -15.87 8.54 14.04
CA ARG A 337 -16.20 9.05 12.69
C ARG A 337 -17.01 8.07 11.85
N GLY A 338 -16.87 6.78 12.09
CA GLY A 338 -17.60 5.76 11.35
C GLY A 338 -16.97 4.39 11.48
N LYS A 339 -17.60 3.40 10.87
CA LYS A 339 -17.16 2.01 10.84
C LYS A 339 -16.62 1.65 9.47
N MET A 340 -15.53 0.89 9.45
CA MET A 340 -15.02 0.30 8.21
C MET A 340 -16.02 -0.72 7.67
N ILE A 341 -16.19 -0.73 6.35
CA ILE A 341 -17.18 -1.56 5.66
C ILE A 341 -16.59 -2.94 5.34
N ASN A 342 -17.39 -4.00 5.55
CA ASN A 342 -17.06 -5.38 5.17
C ASN A 342 -15.75 -5.92 5.76
N VAL A 343 -15.36 -5.43 6.94
CA VAL A 343 -14.16 -5.86 7.64
C VAL A 343 -14.37 -5.93 9.14
N LEU A 344 -13.79 -6.96 9.76
CA LEU A 344 -13.80 -7.18 11.20
C LEU A 344 -12.37 -7.29 11.72
N ALA A 345 -12.16 -6.84 12.96
CA ALA A 345 -10.96 -7.15 13.73
C ALA A 345 -11.27 -8.21 14.77
N GLY A 346 -10.36 -9.16 14.98
CA GLY A 346 -10.55 -10.21 15.96
C GLY A 346 -9.28 -10.95 16.33
N ASP A 347 -9.45 -11.92 17.23
CA ASP A 347 -8.32 -12.65 17.80
C ASP A 347 -7.59 -13.55 16.80
N ALA A 348 -6.25 -13.51 16.84
CA ALA A 348 -5.43 -14.37 16.02
C ALA A 348 -5.41 -15.86 16.47
N SER A 349 -5.76 -16.19 17.72
CA SER A 349 -5.43 -17.48 18.34
C SER A 349 -6.45 -18.63 18.16
N SER A 350 -7.54 -18.46 17.42
CA SER A 350 -8.64 -19.46 17.41
C SER A 350 -9.12 -19.95 16.05
N ILE A 351 -8.67 -19.33 14.96
CA ILE A 351 -9.05 -19.65 13.58
C ILE A 351 -7.75 -19.67 12.78
N TYR A 352 -7.55 -20.62 11.87
CA TYR A 352 -6.33 -20.62 11.07
C TYR A 352 -6.32 -19.45 10.08
N ASP A 353 -5.13 -19.08 9.61
CA ASP A 353 -5.00 -18.07 8.57
C ASP A 353 -5.71 -18.55 7.30
N MET A 354 -6.39 -17.64 6.60
CA MET A 354 -7.24 -17.90 5.42
C MET A 354 -8.51 -18.74 5.66
N ASP A 355 -8.80 -19.18 6.87
CA ASP A 355 -10.06 -19.87 7.11
C ASP A 355 -11.25 -18.91 7.05
N LYS A 356 -12.40 -19.44 6.62
CA LYS A 356 -13.67 -18.72 6.63
C LYS A 356 -14.32 -18.82 8.01
N LEU A 357 -14.86 -17.71 8.48
CA LEU A 357 -15.66 -17.63 9.69
C LEU A 357 -17.11 -17.28 9.31
N ALA A 358 -18.07 -17.94 9.97
CA ALA A 358 -19.49 -17.61 9.89
C ALA A 358 -19.82 -16.65 11.03
N TYR A 359 -20.09 -15.39 10.67
CA TYR A 359 -20.51 -14.35 11.58
C TYR A 359 -22.05 -14.37 11.72
N LYS A 360 -22.55 -14.26 12.95
CA LYS A 360 -23.99 -14.38 13.28
C LYS A 360 -24.65 -15.62 12.66
N LYS A 361 -23.96 -16.76 12.78
CA LYS A 361 -24.41 -18.05 12.27
C LYS A 361 -25.84 -18.38 12.72
N ASP A 362 -26.61 -19.00 11.83
CA ASP A 362 -27.99 -19.47 12.07
C ASP A 362 -28.99 -18.32 12.34
N THR A 363 -28.66 -17.10 11.88
CA THR A 363 -29.55 -15.93 11.89
C THR A 363 -29.80 -15.41 10.47
N ALA A 364 -30.80 -14.54 10.29
CA ALA A 364 -31.06 -13.87 9.02
C ALA A 364 -29.92 -12.91 8.59
N GLU A 365 -29.00 -12.59 9.50
CA GLU A 365 -27.84 -11.72 9.27
C GLU A 365 -26.54 -12.53 9.18
N GLU A 366 -26.62 -13.82 8.79
CA GLU A 366 -25.44 -14.65 8.61
C GLU A 366 -24.53 -14.08 7.51
N GLU A 367 -23.27 -13.82 7.89
CA GLU A 367 -22.24 -13.27 7.00
C GLU A 367 -20.99 -14.15 7.04
N TYR A 368 -20.22 -14.16 5.96
CA TYR A 368 -18.98 -14.92 5.87
C TYR A 368 -17.81 -13.98 5.71
N TYR A 369 -16.74 -14.24 6.47
CA TYR A 369 -15.51 -13.48 6.39
C TYR A 369 -14.32 -14.42 6.28
N LYS A 370 -13.28 -14.03 5.55
CA LYS A 370 -12.03 -14.76 5.46
C LYS A 370 -10.97 -14.06 6.31
N LYS A 371 -10.35 -14.81 7.22
CA LYS A 371 -9.39 -14.28 8.19
C LYS A 371 -7.99 -14.17 7.59
N PHE A 372 -7.29 -13.10 7.94
CA PHE A 372 -5.90 -12.85 7.58
C PHE A 372 -5.10 -12.32 8.76
N LYS A 373 -4.03 -13.02 9.13
CA LYS A 373 -2.99 -12.49 10.02
C LYS A 373 -2.07 -11.58 9.21
N ILE A 374 -2.03 -10.30 9.57
CA ILE A 374 -1.14 -9.33 8.95
C ILE A 374 0.27 -9.57 9.49
N THR A 375 1.24 -9.75 8.60
CA THR A 375 2.65 -10.02 8.96
C THR A 375 3.59 -8.90 8.53
N ALA A 376 3.11 -7.95 7.73
CA ALA A 376 3.79 -6.68 7.51
C ALA A 376 4.08 -6.00 8.86
N PRO A 377 5.30 -5.51 9.09
CA PRO A 377 5.70 -4.94 10.38
C PRO A 377 5.00 -3.62 10.73
N TYR A 378 4.55 -2.84 9.73
CA TYR A 378 3.85 -1.59 9.93
C TYR A 378 2.45 -1.66 9.33
N HIS A 379 1.43 -1.47 10.16
CA HIS A 379 0.02 -1.51 9.81
C HIS A 379 -0.82 -0.80 10.90
N PHE A 380 -2.05 -0.42 10.57
CA PHE A 380 -2.90 0.37 11.47
C PHE A 380 -3.22 -0.29 12.81
N LEU A 381 -3.21 -1.63 12.88
CA LEU A 381 -3.42 -2.32 14.16
C LEU A 381 -2.24 -2.12 15.15
N ASN A 382 -1.05 -1.69 14.71
CA ASN A 382 0.05 -1.38 15.62
C ASN A 382 -0.29 -0.25 16.60
N ASN A 383 -1.22 0.64 16.21
CA ASN A 383 -1.74 1.71 17.06
C ASN A 383 -3.18 1.44 17.53
N SER A 384 -3.59 0.17 17.59
CA SER A 384 -4.90 -0.25 18.09
C SER A 384 -4.85 -0.69 19.57
N ALA A 385 -6.03 -0.92 20.15
CA ALA A 385 -6.16 -1.47 21.50
C ALA A 385 -5.48 -2.84 21.70
N ASN A 386 -5.30 -3.62 20.62
CA ASN A 386 -4.56 -4.88 20.67
C ASN A 386 -3.82 -5.16 19.36
N VAL A 387 -2.50 -5.00 19.41
CA VAL A 387 -1.59 -5.16 18.26
C VAL A 387 -1.50 -6.58 17.71
N ASN A 388 -1.91 -7.59 18.48
CA ASN A 388 -1.84 -9.00 18.09
C ASN A 388 -3.11 -9.49 17.38
N TYR A 389 -4.07 -8.59 17.11
CA TYR A 389 -5.30 -8.94 16.41
C TYR A 389 -5.06 -9.12 14.90
N CYS A 390 -6.02 -9.77 14.26
CA CYS A 390 -6.04 -10.04 12.83
C CYS A 390 -7.25 -9.37 12.18
N VAL A 391 -7.22 -9.30 10.85
CA VAL A 391 -8.29 -8.72 10.04
C VAL A 391 -9.07 -9.84 9.39
N ALA A 392 -10.38 -9.70 9.23
CA ALA A 392 -11.18 -10.58 8.40
C ALA A 392 -12.03 -9.77 7.43
N ILE A 393 -11.95 -10.07 6.13
CA ILE A 393 -12.68 -9.36 5.07
C ILE A 393 -13.87 -10.20 4.60
N ARG A 394 -14.97 -9.53 4.24
CA ARG A 394 -16.21 -10.22 3.86
C ARG A 394 -16.03 -11.01 2.56
N CYS A 395 -16.55 -12.23 2.52
CA CYS A 395 -16.47 -13.13 1.38
C CYS A 395 -17.78 -13.88 1.16
N TYR A 396 -17.91 -14.58 0.03
CA TYR A 396 -19.05 -15.46 -0.22
C TYR A 396 -18.97 -16.75 0.62
N LYS A 397 -20.15 -17.27 0.99
CA LYS A 397 -20.32 -18.55 1.70
C LYS A 397 -19.65 -19.69 0.96
N ALA A 398 -20.08 -19.95 -0.28
CA ALA A 398 -19.38 -20.83 -1.21
C ALA A 398 -18.40 -20.00 -2.03
N THR A 399 -17.15 -20.47 -2.16
CA THR A 399 -16.24 -19.96 -3.19
C THR A 399 -16.76 -20.53 -4.52
N GLN A 400 -17.06 -19.67 -5.50
CA GLN A 400 -17.49 -20.14 -6.83
C GLN A 400 -16.37 -20.84 -7.57
#